data_AF-A0A843C6D5-F1
#
_entry.id   AF-A0A843C6D5-F1
#
_cell.length_a   1.000
_cell.length_b   1.000
_cell.length_c   1.000
_cell.angle_alpha   90.00
_cell.angle_beta   90.00
_cell.angle_gamma   90.00
#
_symmetry.space_group_name_H-M   'P 1'
#
loop_
_entity.id
_entity.type
_entity.pdbx_description
1 polymer ?
#
loop_
_entity_poly.entity_id
_entity_poly.type
_entity_poly.pdbx_seq_one_letter_code
_entity_poly.pdbx_strand_id
1 'polypeptide(L)'
;MVQEERLKKFLDLEDEDEEIVEAWKLFIETNKAYRDVDARVISRREGDNVRRKFTKYLKKNKLRMLDEKEGLKAHELAIAREEEAEGAIKTVNSLD
;
A
#
# COMPACT_ATOMS: atom_id res chain seq x y z
N MET A 1 20.44 -2.64 -4.30
CA MET A 1 19.16 -3.17 -3.79
C MET A 1 18.02 -2.51 -4.54
N VAL A 2 17.22 -3.32 -5.20
CA VAL A 2 16.03 -2.90 -5.97
C VAL A 2 14.93 -2.48 -4.97
N GLN A 3 14.01 -1.59 -5.35
CA GLN A 3 12.93 -1.09 -4.48
C GLN A 3 12.11 -2.23 -3.85
N GLU A 4 11.94 -3.33 -4.58
CA GLU A 4 11.25 -4.53 -4.13
C GLU A 4 11.92 -5.21 -2.93
N GLU A 5 13.22 -5.46 -3.00
CA GLU A 5 14.00 -6.06 -1.90
C GLU A 5 13.94 -5.20 -0.63
N ARG A 6 13.90 -3.87 -0.80
CA ARG A 6 13.74 -2.94 0.33
C ARG A 6 12.37 -3.06 0.97
N LEU A 7 11.31 -3.18 0.16
CA LEU A 7 9.94 -3.36 0.65
C LEU A 7 9.79 -4.68 1.39
N LYS A 8 10.26 -5.78 0.79
CA LYS A 8 10.24 -7.12 1.41
C LYS A 8 10.92 -7.10 2.78
N LYS A 9 12.14 -6.54 2.85
CA LYS A 9 12.88 -6.43 4.12
C LYS A 9 12.23 -5.50 5.15
N PHE A 10 11.66 -4.38 4.71
CA PHE A 10 11.07 -3.39 5.62
C PHE A 10 9.75 -3.87 6.24
N LEU A 11 8.96 -4.60 5.45
CA LEU A 11 7.64 -5.10 5.85
C LEU A 11 7.68 -6.55 6.34
N ASP A 12 8.87 -7.15 6.41
CA ASP A 12 9.08 -8.56 6.77
C ASP A 12 8.21 -9.52 5.94
N LEU A 13 8.18 -9.28 4.63
CA LEU A 13 7.38 -10.04 3.67
C LEU A 13 8.19 -11.19 3.07
N GLU A 14 7.53 -12.33 2.92
CA GLU A 14 8.10 -13.52 2.29
C GLU A 14 8.01 -13.42 0.76
N ASP A 15 8.65 -14.35 0.06
CA ASP A 15 8.59 -14.39 -1.41
C ASP A 15 7.18 -14.69 -1.94
N GLU A 16 6.30 -15.27 -1.11
CA GLU A 16 4.90 -15.55 -1.46
C GLU A 16 3.97 -14.31 -1.38
N ASP A 17 4.51 -13.16 -0.97
CA ASP A 17 3.77 -11.91 -0.80
C ASP A 17 4.01 -10.90 -1.94
N GLU A 18 4.30 -11.38 -3.15
CA GLU A 18 4.55 -10.54 -4.33
C GLU A 18 3.41 -9.54 -4.59
N GLU A 19 2.15 -9.94 -4.42
CA GLU A 19 1.01 -9.05 -4.61
C GLU A 19 0.96 -7.93 -3.57
N ILE A 20 1.35 -8.20 -2.32
CA ILE A 20 1.40 -7.20 -1.25
C ILE A 20 2.54 -6.21 -1.57
N VAL A 21 3.69 -6.70 -1.99
CA VAL A 21 4.84 -5.87 -2.38
C VAL A 21 4.48 -4.96 -3.57
N GLU A 22 3.80 -5.49 -4.59
CA GLU A 22 3.36 -4.70 -5.74
C GLU A 22 2.27 -3.69 -5.36
N ALA A 23 1.35 -4.04 -4.45
CA ALA A 23 0.38 -3.10 -3.90
C ALA A 23 1.07 -1.92 -3.19
N TRP A 24 2.13 -2.18 -2.42
CA TRP A 24 2.94 -1.11 -1.79
C TRP A 24 3.66 -0.24 -2.82
N LYS A 25 4.21 -0.81 -3.89
CA LYS A 25 4.80 -0.03 -4.99
C LYS A 25 3.76 0.92 -5.60
N LEU A 26 2.56 0.42 -5.91
CA LEU A 26 1.46 1.22 -6.46
C LEU A 26 0.95 2.30 -5.49
N PHE A 27 0.97 2.01 -4.19
CA PHE A 27 0.65 3.01 -3.16
C PHE A 27 1.67 4.15 -3.15
N ILE A 28 2.96 3.84 -3.21
CA ILE A 28 4.03 4.85 -3.30
C ILE A 28 3.87 5.69 -4.58
N GLU A 29 3.59 5.05 -5.72
CA GLU A 29 3.30 5.75 -6.98
C GLU A 29 2.10 6.69 -6.85
N THR A 30 1.03 6.25 -6.16
CA THR A 30 -0.17 7.07 -5.94
C THR A 30 0.14 8.30 -5.09
N ASN A 31 0.93 8.16 -4.01
CA ASN A 31 1.35 9.29 -3.18
C ASN A 31 2.25 10.27 -3.93
N LYS A 32 3.17 9.73 -4.75
CA LYS A 32 3.98 10.56 -5.64
C LYS A 32 3.09 11.33 -6.63
N ALA A 33 2.11 10.66 -7.23
CA ALA A 33 1.19 11.29 -8.17
C ALA A 33 0.40 12.44 -7.53
N TYR A 34 -0.05 12.33 -6.28
CA TYR A 34 -0.68 13.44 -5.58
C TYR A 34 0.25 14.64 -5.42
N ARG A 35 1.50 14.40 -4.98
CA ARG A 35 2.51 15.46 -4.88
C ARG A 35 2.81 16.11 -6.23
N ASP A 36 2.88 15.31 -7.29
CA ASP A 36 3.15 15.79 -8.65
C ASP A 36 1.97 16.57 -9.23
N VAL A 37 0.73 16.24 -8.87
CA VAL A 37 -0.47 17.05 -9.19
C VAL A 37 -0.40 18.40 -8.48
N ASP A 38 -0.08 18.42 -7.18
CA ASP A 38 0.01 19.66 -6.40
C ASP A 38 1.15 20.57 -6.90
N ALA A 39 2.27 19.97 -7.28
CA ALA A 39 3.40 20.65 -7.92
C ALA A 39 3.16 20.99 -9.41
N ARG A 40 2.00 20.63 -9.96
CA ARG A 40 1.61 20.84 -11.38
C ARG A 40 2.58 20.19 -12.39
N VAL A 41 3.26 19.12 -12.01
CA VAL A 41 4.10 18.30 -12.89
C VAL A 41 3.25 17.40 -13.77
N ILE A 42 2.14 16.88 -13.22
CA ILE A 42 1.14 16.10 -13.96
C ILE A 42 -0.26 16.70 -13.78
N SER A 43 -1.17 16.37 -14.68
CA SER A 43 -2.57 16.77 -14.57
C SER A 43 -3.32 15.97 -13.49
N ARG A 44 -4.40 16.56 -12.96
CA ARG A 44 -5.33 15.85 -12.07
C ARG A 44 -5.83 14.52 -12.65
N ARG A 45 -6.07 14.48 -13.97
CA ARG A 45 -6.54 13.27 -14.66
C ARG A 45 -5.48 12.17 -14.65
N GLU A 46 -4.21 12.52 -14.82
CA GLU A 46 -3.10 11.56 -14.70
C GLU A 46 -2.99 11.03 -13.27
N GLY A 47 -3.09 11.90 -12.26
CA GLY A 47 -3.13 11.48 -10.86
C GLY A 47 -4.29 10.52 -10.56
N ASP A 48 -5.50 10.84 -11.04
CA ASP A 48 -6.67 9.97 -10.89
C ASP A 48 -6.49 8.60 -11.57
N ASN A 49 -5.79 8.54 -12.71
CA ASN A 49 -5.51 7.28 -13.38
C ASN A 49 -4.57 6.38 -12.56
N VAL A 50 -3.53 6.96 -11.95
CA VAL A 50 -2.62 6.22 -11.05
C VAL A 50 -3.38 5.69 -9.83
N ARG A 51 -4.18 6.55 -9.19
CA ARG A 51 -5.03 6.14 -8.06
C ARG A 51 -5.97 5.00 -8.45
N ARG A 52 -6.63 5.08 -9.60
CA ARG A 52 -7.53 4.02 -10.10
C ARG A 52 -6.79 2.71 -10.37
N LYS A 53 -5.54 2.77 -10.86
CA LYS A 53 -4.70 1.57 -11.05
C LYS A 53 -4.47 0.87 -9.71
N PHE A 54 -4.10 1.62 -8.68
CA PHE A 54 -3.92 1.08 -7.32
C PHE A 54 -5.22 0.46 -6.77
N THR A 55 -6.34 1.18 -6.79
CA THR A 55 -7.61 0.65 -6.28
C THR A 55 -8.08 -0.59 -7.04
N LYS A 56 -7.90 -0.63 -8.36
CA LYS A 56 -8.23 -1.81 -9.17
C LYS A 56 -7.33 -3.00 -8.83
N TYR A 57 -6.04 -2.75 -8.58
CA TYR A 57 -5.09 -3.79 -8.21
C TYR A 57 -5.47 -4.43 -6.88
N LEU A 58 -5.75 -3.62 -5.85
CA LEU A 58 -6.22 -4.11 -4.55
C LEU A 58 -7.43 -5.02 -4.70
N LYS A 59 -8.48 -4.52 -5.38
CA LYS A 59 -9.71 -5.30 -5.60
C LYS A 59 -9.47 -6.59 -6.38
N LYS A 60 -8.63 -6.56 -7.41
CA LYS A 60 -8.33 -7.74 -8.24
C LYS A 60 -7.67 -8.85 -7.43
N ASN A 61 -6.79 -8.48 -6.51
CA ASN A 61 -5.98 -9.42 -5.73
C ASN A 61 -6.54 -9.69 -4.32
N LYS A 62 -7.81 -9.31 -4.06
CA LYS A 62 -8.45 -9.42 -2.73
C LYS A 62 -7.58 -8.83 -1.61
N LEU A 63 -7.01 -7.67 -1.85
CA LEU A 63 -6.22 -6.93 -0.87
C LEU A 63 -7.01 -5.72 -0.39
N ARG A 64 -6.80 -5.35 0.87
CA ARG A 64 -7.38 -4.14 1.46
C ARG A 64 -6.30 -3.34 2.18
N MET A 65 -6.45 -2.02 2.11
CA MET A 65 -5.68 -1.08 2.93
C MET A 65 -6.39 -0.88 4.27
N LEU A 66 -5.64 -1.02 5.36
CA LEU A 66 -6.08 -0.87 6.73
C LEU A 66 -5.46 0.41 7.30
N ASP A 67 -6.25 1.15 8.08
CA ASP A 67 -5.86 2.37 8.76
C ASP A 67 -6.33 2.38 10.22
N GLU A 68 -6.37 3.56 10.85
CA GLU A 68 -6.81 3.75 12.23
C GLU A 68 -8.23 3.22 12.49
N LYS A 69 -9.12 3.27 11.49
CA LYS A 69 -10.50 2.74 11.61
C LYS A 69 -10.53 1.23 11.77
N GLU A 70 -9.49 0.55 11.31
CA GLU A 70 -9.31 -0.88 11.43
C GLU A 70 -8.43 -1.26 12.64
N GLY A 71 -8.10 -0.30 13.52
CA GLY A 71 -7.43 -0.54 14.81
C GLY A 71 -5.91 -0.37 14.79
N LEU A 72 -5.35 0.17 13.70
CA LEU A 72 -3.94 0.56 13.66
C LEU A 72 -3.69 1.88 14.42
N LYS A 73 -2.45 2.16 14.81
CA LYS A 73 -2.12 3.44 15.46
C LYS A 73 -2.24 4.60 14.48
N ALA A 74 -2.32 5.81 15.01
CA ALA A 74 -2.26 7.01 14.20
C ALA A 74 -1.00 7.00 13.31
N HIS A 75 -1.19 7.29 12.02
CA HIS A 75 -0.16 7.26 10.97
C HIS A 75 0.36 5.87 10.56
N GLU A 76 -0.20 4.79 11.10
CA GLU A 76 0.08 3.44 10.61
C GLU A 76 -0.87 3.07 9.47
N LEU A 77 -0.33 2.34 8.51
CA LEU A 77 -1.05 1.81 7.36
C LEU A 77 -0.56 0.40 7.09
N ALA A 78 -1.48 -0.50 6.76
CA ALA A 78 -1.16 -1.85 6.33
C ALA A 78 -1.89 -2.19 5.03
N ILE A 79 -1.33 -3.13 4.26
CA ILE A 79 -2.01 -3.77 3.14
C ILE A 79 -2.03 -5.27 3.45
N ALA A 80 -3.22 -5.84 3.57
CA ALA A 80 -3.41 -7.24 3.93
C ALA A 80 -4.42 -7.90 2.99
N ARG A 81 -4.42 -9.25 2.97
CA ARG A 81 -5.43 -10.03 2.25
C ARG A 81 -6.79 -9.85 2.93
N GLU A 82 -7.87 -9.73 2.16
CA GLU A 82 -9.23 -9.53 2.68
C GLU A 82 -9.64 -10.65 3.66
N GLU A 83 -9.22 -11.89 3.39
CA GLU A 83 -9.51 -13.07 4.23
C GLU A 83 -8.74 -13.05 5.58
N GLU A 84 -7.58 -12.39 5.64
CA GLU A 84 -6.78 -12.24 6.88
C GLU A 84 -7.24 -11.03 7.71
N ALA A 85 -7.76 -9.99 7.07
CA ALA A 85 -8.22 -8.76 7.72
C ALA A 85 -9.45 -8.98 8.64
N GLU A 86 -10.22 -10.05 8.46
CA GLU A 86 -11.34 -10.40 9.36
C GLU A 86 -10.92 -11.15 10.63
N GLY A 87 -9.68 -11.65 10.73
CA GLY A 87 -9.26 -12.52 11.84
C GLY A 87 -7.86 -12.30 12.42
N ALA A 88 -6.93 -11.68 11.71
CA ALA A 88 -5.56 -11.54 12.16
C ALA A 88 -4.86 -10.38 11.43
N ILE A 89 -5.15 -9.15 11.85
CA ILE A 89 -4.29 -8.02 11.48
C ILE A 89 -2.94 -8.25 12.18
N LYS A 90 -1.93 -8.72 11.44
CA LYS A 90 -0.53 -8.70 11.91
C LYS A 90 -0.12 -7.23 12.03
N THR A 91 -0.35 -6.66 13.21
CA THR A 91 0.11 -5.32 13.55
C THR A 91 1.64 -5.31 13.50
N VAL A 92 2.20 -4.44 12.66
CA VAL A 92 3.63 -4.16 12.68
C VAL A 92 3.92 -3.56 14.04
N ASN A 93 4.59 -4.34 14.89
CA ASN A 93 4.87 -3.95 16.26
C ASN A 93 5.49 -2.56 16.30
N SER A 94 4.90 -1.71 17.13
CA SER A 94 5.53 -0.49 17.60
C SER A 94 6.91 -0.79 18.12
N LEU A 95 7.88 -0.12 17.53
CA LEU A 95 9.21 0.02 18.07
C LEU A 95 9.09 0.83 19.37
N ASP A 96 9.17 0.14 20.51
CA ASP A 96 9.81 0.67 21.72
C ASP A 96 11.33 0.74 21.49
#